data_AF-A0A0R3WXF5-F1
#
_entry.id   AF-A0A0R3WXF5-F1
#
_cell.length_a   1.000
_cell.length_b   1.000
_cell.length_c   1.000
_cell.angle_alpha   90.00
_cell.angle_beta   90.00
_cell.angle_gamma   90.00
#
_symmetry.space_group_name_H-M   'P 1'
#
loop_
_entity.id
_entity.type
_entity.pdbx_description
1 polymer ?
#
loop_
_entity_poly.entity_id
_entity_poly.type
_entity_poly.pdbx_seq_one_letter_code
_entity_poly.pdbx_strand_id
1 'polypeptide(L)'
;GGGSSGRQSGEPTGISPHSVGYFHGKITRDQAEAALFAHKALEGLFLLRESVHQNYAISICHGGRVHHYNIEKQPDGSYQIRTGMWHCY
;
A
#
# COMPACT_ATOMS: atom_id res chain seq x y z
N GLY A 1 35.78 9.83 33.93
CA GLY A 1 34.54 10.43 33.38
C GLY A 1 34.81 10.86 31.96
N GLY A 2 33.93 10.71 30.99
CA GLY A 2 32.60 10.12 30.96
C GLY A 2 32.34 9.61 29.54
N GLY A 3 31.62 8.48 29.43
CA GLY A 3 31.14 7.97 28.16
C GLY A 3 29.92 8.77 27.71
N SER A 4 30.02 9.45 26.57
CA SER A 4 28.87 10.08 25.93
C SER A 4 28.12 9.01 25.13
N SER A 5 27.13 8.39 25.76
CA SER A 5 26.14 7.54 25.11
C SER A 5 25.30 8.38 24.15
N GLY A 6 25.69 8.39 22.87
CA GLY A 6 24.88 8.91 21.78
C GLY A 6 23.59 8.11 21.67
N ARG A 7 22.46 8.78 21.92
CA ARG A 7 21.12 8.22 21.80
C ARG A 7 20.92 7.71 20.37
N GLN A 8 20.76 6.40 20.21
CA GLN A 8 20.22 5.81 18.99
C GLN A 8 18.77 6.28 18.86
N SER A 9 18.55 7.33 18.07
CA SER A 9 17.28 7.58 17.42
C SER A 9 17.02 6.38 16.51
N GLY A 10 16.09 5.50 16.91
CA GLY A 10 15.64 4.40 16.06
C GLY A 10 15.08 5.00 14.77
N GLU A 11 15.82 4.84 13.67
CA GLU A 11 15.32 5.16 12.34
C GLU A 11 14.09 4.30 12.06
N PRO A 12 13.03 4.83 11.43
CA PRO A 12 12.00 3.98 10.89
C PRO A 12 12.66 3.12 9.82
N THR A 13 12.87 1.83 10.10
CA THR A 13 13.26 0.84 9.09
C THR A 13 12.05 0.62 8.18
N GLY A 14 11.68 1.66 7.43
CA GLY A 14 10.65 1.59 6.42
C GLY A 14 11.14 0.65 5.34
N ILE A 15 10.51 -0.51 5.22
CA ILE A 15 10.76 -1.43 4.13
C ILE A 15 10.36 -0.70 2.85
N SER A 16 11.33 -0.47 1.95
CA SER A 16 11.05 0.13 0.65
C SER A 16 10.00 -0.72 -0.09
N PRO A 17 8.93 -0.12 -0.63
CA PRO A 17 7.88 -0.89 -1.32
C PRO A 17 8.42 -1.67 -2.53
N HIS A 18 9.51 -1.20 -3.14
CA HIS A 18 10.21 -1.94 -4.20
C HIS A 18 10.83 -3.28 -3.76
N SER A 19 10.95 -3.54 -2.46
CA SER A 19 11.52 -4.78 -1.92
C SER A 19 10.48 -5.86 -1.60
N VAL A 20 9.18 -5.55 -1.73
CA VAL A 20 8.10 -6.51 -1.47
C VAL A 20 7.50 -7.03 -2.77
N GLY A 21 7.28 -8.36 -2.85
CA GLY A 21 6.82 -9.03 -4.07
C GLY A 21 5.40 -8.69 -4.53
N TYR A 22 4.59 -8.08 -3.66
CA TYR A 22 3.24 -7.62 -3.98
C TYR A 22 3.19 -6.17 -4.47
N PHE A 23 4.34 -5.49 -4.62
CA PHE A 23 4.40 -4.15 -5.18
C PHE A 23 4.71 -4.17 -6.67
N HIS A 24 3.80 -3.62 -7.47
CA HIS A 24 3.89 -3.63 -8.93
C HIS A 24 4.36 -2.30 -9.52
N GLY A 25 4.78 -1.35 -8.67
CA GLY A 25 5.19 -0.02 -9.12
C GLY A 25 4.04 0.81 -9.68
N LYS A 26 4.35 1.67 -10.65
CA LYS A 26 3.40 2.63 -11.24
C LYS A 26 2.57 1.99 -12.34
N ILE A 27 1.55 1.23 -11.94
CA ILE A 27 0.55 0.64 -12.86
C ILE A 27 -0.80 1.34 -12.72
N THR A 28 -1.56 1.35 -13.82
CA THR A 28 -2.92 1.90 -13.84
C THR A 28 -3.90 0.98 -13.11
N ARG A 29 -5.11 1.48 -12.86
CA ARG A 29 -6.21 0.70 -12.28
C ARG A 29 -6.54 -0.53 -13.14
N ASP A 30 -6.65 -0.33 -14.45
CA ASP A 30 -6.94 -1.36 -15.43
C ASP A 30 -5.84 -2.44 -15.49
N GLN A 31 -4.57 -2.03 -15.47
CA GLN A 31 -3.44 -2.97 -15.40
C GLN A 31 -3.46 -3.82 -14.12
N ALA A 32 -3.86 -3.23 -13.00
CA ALA A 32 -4.01 -3.96 -11.74
C ALA A 32 -5.16 -4.97 -11.79
N GLU A 33 -6.29 -4.58 -12.38
CA GLU A 33 -7.43 -5.49 -12.60
C GLU A 33 -7.01 -6.65 -13.50
N ALA A 34 -6.38 -6.37 -14.64
CA ALA A 34 -5.87 -7.40 -15.55
C ALA A 34 -4.90 -8.37 -14.87
N ALA A 35 -4.00 -7.86 -14.01
CA ALA A 35 -3.07 -8.69 -13.25
C ALA A 35 -3.79 -9.62 -12.25
N LEU A 36 -4.82 -9.13 -11.55
CA LEU A 36 -5.62 -9.93 -10.64
C LEU A 36 -6.49 -10.96 -11.39
N PHE A 37 -7.09 -10.57 -12.52
CA PHE A 37 -7.88 -11.47 -13.37
C PHE A 37 -7.04 -12.55 -14.04
N ALA A 38 -5.81 -12.25 -14.44
CA ALA A 38 -4.87 -13.25 -14.96
C ALA A 38 -4.59 -14.37 -13.95
N HIS A 39 -4.67 -14.06 -12.66
CA HIS A 39 -4.55 -15.01 -11.54
C HIS A 39 -5.91 -15.51 -11.04
N LYS A 40 -6.93 -15.51 -11.92
CA LYS A 40 -8.30 -15.98 -11.67
C LYS A 40 -9.07 -15.19 -10.61
N ALA A 41 -8.62 -13.99 -10.25
CA ALA A 41 -9.30 -13.12 -9.28
C ALA A 41 -9.69 -13.89 -8.01
N LEU A 42 -8.73 -14.63 -7.46
CA LEU A 42 -8.95 -15.43 -6.26
C LEU A 42 -9.30 -14.52 -5.07
N GLU A 43 -10.22 -14.99 -4.24
CA GLU A 43 -10.65 -14.32 -3.01
C GLU A 43 -9.43 -13.97 -2.14
N GLY A 44 -9.28 -12.68 -1.80
CA GLY A 44 -8.15 -12.17 -1.01
C GLY A 44 -6.87 -11.90 -1.79
N LEU A 45 -6.80 -12.16 -3.10
CA LEU A 45 -5.65 -11.79 -3.93
C LEU A 45 -5.53 -10.27 -4.01
N PHE A 46 -4.34 -9.72 -3.76
CA PHE A 46 -4.13 -8.28 -3.76
C PHE A 46 -2.77 -7.89 -4.36
N LEU A 47 -2.66 -6.62 -4.70
CA LEU A 47 -1.41 -5.97 -5.08
C LEU A 47 -1.38 -4.52 -4.60
N LEU A 48 -0.17 -4.01 -4.38
CA LEU A 48 0.11 -2.62 -4.09
C LEU A 48 0.64 -1.95 -5.37
N ARG A 49 0.12 -0.76 -5.67
CA ARG A 49 0.56 0.05 -6.80
C ARG A 49 0.81 1.48 -6.39
N GLU A 50 1.71 2.14 -7.09
CA GLU A 50 1.88 3.59 -7.03
C GLU A 50 0.84 4.27 -7.94
N SER A 51 0.17 5.28 -7.40
CA SER A 51 -0.79 6.11 -8.11
C SER A 51 -0.14 7.42 -8.57
N VAL A 52 -0.90 8.23 -9.31
CA VAL A 52 -0.50 9.60 -9.64
C VAL A 52 -0.30 10.44 -8.36
N HIS A 53 0.71 11.30 -8.38
CA HIS A 53 1.09 12.22 -7.30
C HIS A 53 1.66 11.56 -6.02
N GLN A 54 2.48 10.51 -6.14
CA GLN A 54 3.17 9.85 -5.01
C GLN A 54 2.23 9.25 -3.94
N ASN A 55 0.96 9.02 -4.29
CA ASN A 55 0.05 8.26 -3.44
C ASN A 55 0.14 6.77 -3.79
N TYR A 56 -0.20 5.90 -2.84
CA TYR A 56 -0.28 4.47 -3.10
C TYR A 56 -1.75 4.05 -3.27
N ALA A 57 -1.96 2.87 -3.82
CA ALA A 57 -3.27 2.24 -3.84
C ALA A 57 -3.14 0.72 -3.69
N ILE A 58 -4.02 0.12 -2.90
CA ILE A 58 -4.19 -1.32 -2.81
C ILE A 58 -5.32 -1.73 -3.73
N SER A 59 -5.09 -2.75 -4.55
CA SER A 59 -6.14 -3.39 -5.35
C SER A 59 -6.30 -4.83 -4.84
N ILE A 60 -7.49 -5.21 -4.39
CA ILE A 60 -7.77 -6.52 -3.79
C ILE A 60 -9.02 -7.13 -4.42
N CYS A 61 -8.99 -8.43 -4.68
CA CYS A 61 -10.15 -9.16 -5.12
C CYS A 61 -10.99 -9.61 -3.92
N HIS A 62 -12.26 -9.22 -3.92
CA HIS A 62 -13.24 -9.69 -2.96
C HIS A 62 -14.61 -9.93 -3.59
N GLY A 63 -15.19 -11.12 -3.38
CA GLY A 63 -16.51 -11.47 -3.92
C GLY A 63 -16.58 -11.45 -5.45
N GLY A 64 -15.49 -11.88 -6.12
CA GLY A 64 -15.40 -11.92 -7.59
C GLY A 64 -15.28 -10.54 -8.26
N ARG A 65 -14.98 -9.48 -7.49
CA ARG A 65 -14.75 -8.12 -7.99
C ARG A 65 -13.44 -7.57 -7.45
N VAL A 66 -12.82 -6.64 -8.18
CA VAL A 66 -11.63 -5.94 -7.71
C VAL A 66 -12.05 -4.63 -7.04
N HIS A 67 -11.57 -4.43 -5.82
CA HIS A 67 -11.75 -3.23 -5.02
C HIS A 67 -10.44 -2.46 -4.97
N HIS A 68 -10.50 -1.14 -5.06
CA HIS A 68 -9.31 -0.28 -5.03
C HIS A 68 -9.41 0.71 -3.88
N TYR A 69 -8.41 0.71 -3.01
CA TYR A 69 -8.30 1.58 -1.86
C TYR A 69 -7.13 2.53 -2.05
N ASN A 70 -7.40 3.84 -2.08
CA ASN A 70 -6.37 4.86 -2.14
C ASN A 70 -5.73 5.03 -0.76
N ILE A 71 -4.40 4.99 -0.74
CA ILE A 71 -3.57 5.28 0.42
C ILE A 71 -2.96 6.66 0.21
N GLU A 72 -3.33 7.58 1.08
CA GLU A 72 -2.86 8.96 1.07
C GLU A 72 -1.74 9.14 2.08
N LYS A 73 -0.70 9.86 1.66
CA LYS A 73 0.37 10.27 2.56
C LYS A 73 -0.10 11.44 3.41
N GLN A 74 0.00 11.28 4.72
CA GLN A 74 -0.35 12.29 5.69
C GLN A 74 0.82 13.28 5.91
N PRO A 75 0.54 14.49 6.40
CA PRO A 75 1.59 15.49 6.69
C PRO A 75 2.62 15.05 7.71
N ASP A 76 2.24 14.13 8.62
CA ASP A 76 3.11 13.54 9.64
C ASP A 76 4.03 12.43 9.09
N GLY A 77 3.94 12.13 7.79
CA GLY A 77 4.71 11.09 7.11
C GLY A 77 4.10 9.70 7.20
N SER A 78 2.95 9.53 7.88
CA SER A 78 2.19 8.29 7.90
C SER A 78 1.40 8.09 6.60
N TYR A 79 0.90 6.88 6.38
CA TYR A 79 0.05 6.54 5.24
C TYR A 79 -1.28 5.99 5.74
N GLN A 80 -2.39 6.50 5.18
CA GLN A 80 -3.73 6.12 5.61
C GLN A 80 -4.61 5.84 4.40
N ILE A 81 -5.51 4.87 4.52
CA ILE A 81 -6.55 4.65 3.51
C ILE A 81 -7.62 5.72 3.71
N ARG A 82 -7.87 6.53 2.68
CA ARG A 82 -8.83 7.67 2.75
C ARG A 82 -10.21 7.24 3.24
N THR A 83 -10.61 6.00 2.91
CA THR A 83 -11.91 5.43 3.27
C THR A 83 -11.88 4.82 4.67
N GLY A 84 -11.38 5.56 5.66
CA GLY A 84 -11.54 5.21 7.06
C GLY A 84 -12.97 5.47 7.52
N MET A 85 -13.94 4.68 7.01
CA MET A 85 -15.28 4.43 7.57
C MET A 85 -16.08 3.60 6.56
N TRP A 86 -16.01 2.28 6.69
CA TRP A 86 -17.11 1.44 6.24
C TRP A 86 -18.28 1.76 7.16
N HIS A 87 -19.19 2.63 6.71
CA HIS A 87 -20.52 2.70 7.28
C HIS A 87 -21.20 1.36 6.97
N CYS A 88 -21.03 0.39 7.87
CA CYS A 88 -21.94 -0.74 7.96
C CYS A 88 -23.27 -0.18 8.45
N TYR A 89 -24.22 -0.01 7.53
CA TYR A 89 -25.63 0.12 7.86
C TYR A 89 -26.25 -1.28 7.98
#